data_AF-Q2B5A4-F1
#
_entry.id   AF-Q2B5A4-F1
#
_cell.length_a   1.000
_cell.length_b   1.000
_cell.length_c   1.000
_cell.angle_alpha   90.00
_cell.angle_beta   90.00
_cell.angle_gamma   90.00
#
_symmetry.space_group_name_H-M   'P 1'
#
loop_
_entity.id
_entity.type
_entity.pdbx_description
1 polymer ?
#
loop_
_entity_poly.entity_id
_entity_poly.type
_entity_poly.pdbx_seq_one_letter_code
_entity_poly.pdbx_strand_id
1 'polypeptide(L)'
;MIMRILFTYLPVLSFVFVLFLMDDGIFKWTLLVCGIVLVALAKMLRVRMKEEEVEFDDRVNANIAKWSLRSIYLLNFILIVLLCLETASSAAIGLDKETILIYLLATLFIPFYIIPAIVKKL
;
A
#
# COMPACT_ATOMS: atom_id res chain seq x y z
N MET A 1 -10.81 15.37 11.10
CA MET A 1 -9.81 15.96 10.17
C MET A 1 -8.43 15.32 10.34
N ILE A 2 -7.87 15.28 11.56
CA ILE A 2 -6.53 14.74 11.87
C ILE A 2 -6.36 13.27 11.44
N MET A 3 -7.35 12.42 11.68
CA MET A 3 -7.30 11.00 11.36
C MET A 3 -7.15 10.73 9.85
N ARG A 4 -7.82 11.52 8.99
CA ARG A 4 -7.71 11.41 7.51
C ARG A 4 -6.31 11.78 7.01
N ILE A 5 -5.69 12.78 7.62
CA ILE A 5 -4.32 13.21 7.32
C ILE A 5 -3.36 12.08 7.71
N LEU A 6 -3.52 11.54 8.92
CA LEU A 6 -2.67 10.46 9.43
C LEU A 6 -2.66 9.24 8.50
N PHE A 7 -3.83 8.72 8.10
CA PHE A 7 -3.92 7.56 7.21
C PHE A 7 -3.35 7.80 5.81
N THR A 8 -3.28 9.05 5.35
CA THR A 8 -2.68 9.38 4.04
C THR A 8 -1.16 9.41 4.13
N TYR A 9 -0.61 10.05 5.17
CA TYR A 9 0.83 10.29 5.26
C TYR A 9 1.58 9.17 5.99
N LEU A 10 0.92 8.38 6.83
CA LEU A 10 1.55 7.26 7.55
C LEU A 10 2.18 6.23 6.60
N PRO A 11 1.52 5.76 5.52
CA PRO A 11 2.15 4.87 4.53
C PRO A 11 3.42 5.47 3.91
N VAL A 12 3.39 6.77 3.59
CA VAL A 12 4.49 7.48 2.94
C VAL A 12 5.66 7.67 3.91
N LEU A 13 5.38 8.04 5.16
CA LEU A 13 6.39 8.18 6.21
C LEU A 13 7.04 6.83 6.54
N SER A 14 6.24 5.77 6.67
CA SER A 14 6.76 4.41 6.86
C SER A 14 7.63 3.98 5.67
N PHE A 15 7.23 4.32 4.44
CA PHE A 15 8.03 4.05 3.24
C PHE A 15 9.37 4.78 3.23
N VAL A 16 9.39 6.08 3.55
CA VAL A 16 10.63 6.86 3.67
C VAL A 16 11.52 6.31 4.78
N PHE A 17 10.94 5.91 5.92
CA PHE A 17 11.68 5.31 7.03
C PHE A 17 12.31 3.97 6.63
N VAL A 18 11.59 3.11 5.91
CA VAL A 18 12.14 1.86 5.37
C VAL A 18 13.29 2.13 4.42
N LEU A 19 13.13 3.07 3.48
CA LEU A 19 14.21 3.44 2.56
C LEU A 19 15.46 3.96 3.28
N PHE A 20 15.28 4.67 4.39
CA PHE A 20 16.40 5.17 5.20
C PHE A 20 17.20 4.04 5.85
N LEU A 21 16.53 2.97 6.28
CA LEU A 21 17.18 1.81 6.92
C LEU A 21 17.79 0.82 5.93
N MET A 22 17.52 0.96 4.63
CA MET A 22 18.06 0.09 3.60
C MET A 22 19.47 0.53 3.18
N ASP A 23 20.32 -0.46 2.93
CA ASP A 23 21.66 -0.27 2.38
C ASP A 23 21.62 0.45 1.03
N ASP A 24 22.68 1.22 0.76
CA ASP A 24 22.82 1.93 -0.51
C ASP A 24 23.12 0.93 -1.63
N GLY A 25 22.05 0.54 -2.33
CA GLY A 25 22.10 -0.32 -3.50
C GLY A 25 21.07 0.10 -4.54
N ILE A 26 21.20 -0.46 -5.75
CA ILE A 26 20.29 -0.22 -6.88
C ILE A 26 18.83 -0.44 -6.47
N PHE A 27 18.60 -1.42 -5.59
CA PHE A 27 17.27 -1.77 -5.12
C PHE A 27 16.57 -0.65 -4.34
N LYS A 28 17.29 0.05 -3.44
CA LYS A 28 16.79 1.23 -2.71
C LYS A 28 16.40 2.36 -3.65
N TRP A 29 17.23 2.63 -4.66
CA TRP A 29 16.95 3.66 -5.66
C TRP A 29 15.74 3.31 -6.53
N THR A 30 15.60 2.05 -6.94
CA THR A 30 14.42 1.57 -7.68
C THR A 30 13.15 1.74 -6.86
N LEU A 31 13.16 1.35 -5.59
CA LEU A 31 12.02 1.57 -4.69
C LEU A 31 11.69 3.05 -4.57
N LEU A 32 12.69 3.91 -4.34
CA LEU A 32 12.50 5.35 -4.22
C LEU A 32 11.84 5.96 -5.46
N VAL A 33 12.30 5.60 -6.66
CA VAL A 33 11.69 6.05 -7.93
C VAL A 33 10.24 5.57 -8.03
N CYS A 34 9.98 4.29 -7.78
CA CYS A 34 8.62 3.73 -7.79
C CYS A 34 7.70 4.44 -6.78
N GLY A 35 8.19 4.71 -5.57
CA GLY A 35 7.45 5.42 -4.53
C GLY A 35 7.09 6.84 -4.94
N ILE A 36 8.02 7.59 -5.53
CA ILE A 36 7.76 8.94 -6.05
C ILE A 36 6.67 8.90 -7.12
N VAL A 37 6.75 7.97 -8.07
CA VAL A 37 5.74 7.82 -9.13
C VAL A 37 4.37 7.49 -8.54
N LEU A 38 4.29 6.56 -7.59
CA LEU A 38 3.04 6.18 -6.93
C LEU A 38 2.41 7.35 -6.15
N VAL A 39 3.21 8.12 -5.42
CA VAL A 39 2.73 9.31 -4.69
C VAL A 39 2.25 10.39 -5.67
N ALA A 40 2.97 10.62 -6.77
CA ALA A 40 2.57 11.57 -7.80
C ALA A 40 1.23 11.16 -8.44
N LEU A 41 1.09 9.89 -8.81
CA LEU A 41 -0.16 9.34 -9.37
C LEU A 41 -1.32 9.45 -8.37
N ALA A 42 -1.09 9.10 -7.12
CA ALA A 42 -2.07 9.24 -6.05
C ALA A 42 -2.54 10.69 -5.88
N LYS A 43 -1.60 11.65 -5.90
CA LYS A 43 -1.92 13.08 -5.81
C LYS A 43 -2.73 13.54 -7.02
N MET A 44 -2.35 13.14 -8.24
CA MET A 44 -3.07 13.47 -9.46
C MET A 44 -4.51 12.93 -9.45
N LEU A 45 -4.69 11.67 -9.06
CA LEU A 45 -6.02 11.06 -8.93
C LEU A 45 -6.87 11.80 -7.91
N ARG A 46 -6.31 12.15 -6.75
CA ARG A 46 -7.04 12.87 -5.70
C ARG A 46 -7.48 14.28 -6.11
N VAL A 47 -6.69 14.97 -6.93
CA VAL A 47 -7.04 16.31 -7.44
C VAL A 47 -8.25 16.19 -8.38
N ARG A 48 -8.23 15.25 -9.32
CA ARG A 48 -9.38 15.00 -10.23
C ARG A 48 -10.66 14.61 -9.47
N MET A 49 -10.52 13.92 -8.33
CA MET A 49 -11.67 13.50 -7.52
C MET A 49 -12.46 14.63 -6.85
N LYS A 50 -11.89 15.84 -6.68
CA LYS A 50 -12.60 16.95 -6.02
C LYS A 50 -13.56 17.70 -6.95
N GLU A 51 -13.53 17.42 -8.25
CA GLU A 51 -14.30 18.16 -9.26
C GLU A 51 -15.67 17.52 -9.57
N GLU A 52 -15.95 16.29 -9.10
CA GLU A 52 -17.14 15.49 -9.49
C GLU A 52 -18.17 15.25 -8.34
N GLU A 53 -18.07 15.96 -7.22
CA GLU A 53 -18.94 15.79 -6.04
C GLU A 53 -20.44 16.03 -6.40
N VAL A 54 -21.47 15.33 -5.90
CA VAL A 54 -21.79 15.16 -4.48
C VAL A 54 -22.71 13.95 -4.17
N GLU A 55 -23.49 13.37 -5.11
CA GLU A 55 -24.53 12.36 -4.75
C GLU A 55 -24.15 10.87 -4.95
N PHE A 56 -23.12 10.57 -5.74
CA PHE A 56 -22.62 9.20 -5.96
C PHE A 56 -21.63 8.73 -4.87
N ASP A 57 -21.27 9.61 -3.94
CA ASP A 57 -20.05 9.52 -3.14
C ASP A 57 -20.15 8.56 -1.94
N ASP A 58 -21.34 8.39 -1.33
CA ASP A 58 -21.46 7.56 -0.12
C ASP A 58 -21.37 6.05 -0.37
N ARG A 59 -22.06 5.55 -1.41
CA ARG A 59 -21.97 4.12 -1.79
C ARG A 59 -20.58 3.77 -2.28
N VAL A 60 -19.97 4.67 -3.05
CA VAL A 60 -18.62 4.51 -3.57
C VAL A 60 -17.60 4.54 -2.43
N ASN A 61 -17.69 5.50 -1.49
CA ASN A 61 -16.81 5.53 -0.32
C ASN A 61 -16.99 4.31 0.59
N ALA A 62 -18.22 3.83 0.78
CA ALA A 62 -18.47 2.58 1.51
C ALA A 62 -17.83 1.37 0.82
N ASN A 63 -17.91 1.29 -0.52
CA ASN A 63 -17.26 0.24 -1.29
C ASN A 63 -15.74 0.34 -1.22
N ILE A 64 -15.16 1.54 -1.35
CA ILE A 64 -13.73 1.76 -1.22
C ILE A 64 -13.25 1.31 0.16
N ALA A 65 -13.92 1.73 1.24
CA ALA A 65 -13.55 1.34 2.59
C ALA A 65 -13.61 -0.18 2.77
N LYS A 66 -14.69 -0.81 2.29
CA LYS A 66 -14.90 -2.26 2.34
C LYS A 66 -13.81 -3.02 1.58
N TRP A 67 -13.49 -2.62 0.35
CA TRP A 67 -12.47 -3.28 -0.46
C TRP A 67 -11.07 -3.03 0.06
N SER A 68 -10.77 -1.82 0.54
CA SER A 68 -9.47 -1.50 1.16
C SER A 68 -9.24 -2.39 2.37
N LEU A 69 -10.24 -2.51 3.26
CA LEU A 69 -10.16 -3.38 4.44
C LEU A 69 -9.96 -4.85 4.06
N ARG A 70 -10.71 -5.35 3.07
CA ARG A 70 -10.57 -6.73 2.56
C ARG A 70 -9.18 -6.99 1.99
N SER A 71 -8.62 -6.05 1.23
CA SER A 71 -7.27 -6.14 0.69
C SER A 71 -6.22 -6.15 1.79
N ILE A 72 -6.37 -5.35 2.85
CA ILE A 72 -5.47 -5.40 4.02
C ILE A 72 -5.52 -6.80 4.64
N TYR A 73 -6.70 -7.34 4.92
CA TYR A 73 -6.80 -8.67 5.53
C TYR A 73 -6.24 -9.77 4.63
N LEU A 74 -6.51 -9.72 3.33
CA LEU A 74 -5.99 -10.68 2.36
C LEU A 74 -4.45 -10.65 2.33
N LEU A 75 -3.86 -9.46 2.24
CA LEU A 75 -2.40 -9.31 2.22
C LEU A 75 -1.78 -9.73 3.56
N ASN A 76 -2.38 -9.39 4.70
CA ASN A 76 -1.85 -9.88 5.98
C ASN A 76 -1.98 -11.41 6.11
N PHE A 77 -3.08 -12.00 5.63
CA PHE A 77 -3.24 -13.45 5.61
C PHE A 77 -2.17 -14.14 4.76
N ILE A 78 -1.91 -13.63 3.55
CA ILE A 78 -0.84 -14.16 2.69
C ILE A 78 0.53 -14.06 3.38
N LEU A 79 0.83 -12.94 4.05
CA LEU A 79 2.09 -12.81 4.80
C LEU A 79 2.21 -13.87 5.89
N ILE A 80 1.14 -14.09 6.67
CA ILE A 80 1.13 -15.12 7.71
C ILE A 80 1.36 -16.50 7.11
N VAL A 81 0.70 -16.83 5.99
CA VAL A 81 0.91 -18.11 5.29
C VAL A 81 2.36 -18.25 4.83
N LEU A 82 2.94 -17.21 4.23
CA LEU A 82 4.35 -17.21 3.79
C LEU A 82 5.31 -17.44 4.96
N LEU A 83 5.08 -16.77 6.10
CA LEU A 83 5.89 -16.94 7.30
C LEU A 83 5.72 -18.34 7.92
N CYS A 84 4.50 -18.90 7.92
CA CYS A 84 4.25 -20.26 8.37
C CYS A 84 4.93 -21.29 7.47
N LEU A 85 4.97 -21.06 6.16
CA LEU A 85 5.66 -21.95 5.23
C LEU A 85 7.18 -21.87 5.39
N GLU A 86 7.73 -20.67 5.64
CA GLU A 86 9.15 -20.47 5.92
C GLU A 86 9.56 -21.18 7.21
N THR A 87 8.68 -21.24 8.22
CA THR A 87 8.96 -21.92 9.49
C THR A 87 8.69 -23.42 9.46
N ALA A 88 7.74 -23.89 8.63
CA ALA A 88 7.34 -25.30 8.56
C ALA A 88 8.15 -26.12 7.55
N SER A 89 8.72 -25.47 6.53
CA SER A 89 9.49 -26.14 5.47
C SER A 89 10.96 -26.30 5.87
N SER A 90 11.53 -27.50 5.66
CA SER A 90 12.98 -27.69 5.73
C SER A 90 13.71 -27.06 4.54
N ALA A 91 12.98 -26.73 3.46
CA ALA A 91 13.46 -25.93 2.35
C ALA A 91 12.97 -24.49 2.55
N ALA A 92 13.84 -23.64 3.05
CA ALA A 92 13.58 -22.21 3.17
C ALA A 92 13.10 -21.66 1.82
N ILE A 93 11.99 -20.92 1.83
CA ILE A 93 11.48 -20.23 0.65
C ILE A 93 12.38 -19.02 0.33
N GLY A 94 13.31 -18.70 1.24
CA GLY A 94 14.29 -17.65 1.06
C GLY A 94 13.68 -16.28 1.26
N LEU A 95 12.74 -16.14 2.20
CA LEU A 95 12.19 -14.84 2.57
C LEU A 95 13.26 -13.99 3.26
N ASP A 96 13.98 -13.23 2.46
CA ASP A 96 14.89 -12.21 2.95
C ASP A 96 14.14 -10.98 3.48
N LYS A 97 14.86 -10.13 4.20
CA LYS A 97 14.28 -8.96 4.89
C LYS A 97 13.73 -7.97 3.88
N GLU A 98 14.40 -7.86 2.74
CA GLU A 98 14.04 -7.06 1.59
C GLU A 98 12.68 -7.46 1.03
N THR A 99 12.44 -8.76 0.82
CA THR A 99 11.15 -9.29 0.34
C THR A 99 10.03 -8.98 1.31
N ILE A 100 10.24 -9.16 2.61
CA ILE A 100 9.25 -8.84 3.64
C ILE A 100 8.97 -7.32 3.67
N LEU A 101 9.99 -6.49 3.54
CA LEU A 101 9.82 -5.03 3.46
C LEU A 101 8.99 -4.61 2.25
N ILE A 102 9.28 -5.13 1.06
CA ILE A 102 8.47 -4.88 -0.15
C ILE A 102 7.02 -5.29 0.09
N TYR A 103 6.83 -6.45 0.68
CA TYR A 103 5.50 -6.98 0.96
C TYR A 103 4.70 -6.05 1.87
N LEU A 104 5.32 -5.57 2.96
CA LEU A 104 4.71 -4.62 3.88
C LEU A 104 4.38 -3.30 3.19
N LEU A 105 5.26 -2.81 2.31
CA LEU A 105 5.00 -1.62 1.50
C LEU A 105 3.81 -1.82 0.55
N ALA A 106 3.73 -2.97 -0.14
CA ALA A 106 2.58 -3.30 -0.97
C ALA A 106 1.28 -3.33 -0.15
N THR A 107 1.34 -3.85 1.08
CA THR A 107 0.21 -3.90 2.02
C THR A 107 -0.22 -2.50 2.49
N LEU A 108 0.67 -1.53 2.49
CA LEU A 108 0.37 -0.12 2.79
C LEU A 108 -0.07 0.68 1.55
N PHE A 109 0.40 0.34 0.36
CA PHE A 109 0.07 1.10 -0.85
C PHE A 109 -1.18 0.59 -1.57
N ILE A 110 -1.33 -0.73 -1.74
CA ILE A 110 -2.43 -1.31 -2.51
C ILE A 110 -3.79 -0.91 -1.92
N PRO A 111 -4.05 -1.11 -0.61
CA PRO A 111 -5.36 -0.83 -0.06
C PRO A 111 -5.70 0.66 -0.01
N PHE A 112 -4.70 1.54 0.16
CA PHE A 112 -4.94 2.97 0.38
C PHE A 112 -4.85 3.82 -0.88
N TYR A 113 -4.24 3.30 -1.95
CA TYR A 113 -4.03 4.06 -3.19
C TYR A 113 -4.56 3.35 -4.43
N ILE A 114 -4.34 2.04 -4.57
CA ILE A 114 -4.75 1.29 -5.76
C ILE A 114 -6.24 0.92 -5.69
N ILE A 115 -6.70 0.38 -4.56
CA ILE A 115 -8.11 -0.01 -4.39
C ILE A 115 -9.08 1.16 -4.56
N PRO A 116 -8.87 2.34 -3.92
CA PRO A 116 -9.72 3.50 -4.16
C PRO A 116 -9.76 3.94 -5.62
N ALA A 117 -8.63 3.83 -6.34
CA ALA A 117 -8.53 4.22 -7.73
C ALA A 117 -9.28 3.26 -8.68
N ILE A 118 -9.34 1.96 -8.35
CA ILE A 118 -10.09 0.96 -9.14
C ILE A 118 -11.58 1.03 -8.83
N VAL A 119 -11.96 1.01 -7.55
CA VAL A 119 -13.38 0.95 -7.13
C VAL A 119 -14.16 2.19 -7.54
N LYS A 120 -13.50 3.36 -7.67
CA LYS A 120 -14.14 4.58 -8.18
C LYS A 120 -14.37 4.58 -9.70
N LYS A 121 -13.71 3.72 -10.47
CA LYS A 121 -13.91 3.59 -11.92
C LYS A 121 -14.98 2.56 -12.29
N LEU A 122 -15.41 1.74 -11.32
CA LEU A 122 -16.45 0.71 -11.46
C LEU A 122 -17.81 1.29 -11.04
#